data_AF-A0A3B0S1H4-F1
#
_entry.id   AF-A0A3B0S1H4-F1
#
_cell.length_a   1.000
_cell.length_b   1.000
_cell.length_c   1.000
_cell.angle_alpha   90.00
_cell.angle_beta   90.00
_cell.angle_gamma   90.00
#
_symmetry.space_group_name_H-M   'P 1'
#
loop_
_entity.id
_entity.type
_entity.pdbx_description
1 polymer ?
#
loop_
_entity_poly.entity_id
_entity_poly.type
_entity_poly.pdbx_seq_one_letter_code
_entity_poly.pdbx_strand_id
1 'polypeptide(L)' 'MTVEQRAVDTIRVLSMDAIQKANSGHPGMPMGMADIGFVIWSKFLNVDPAAPT' A
#
# COMPACT_ATOMS: atom_id res chain seq x y z
N MET A 1 -15.62 4.53 -9.50
CA MET A 1 -14.42 4.15 -8.72
C MET A 1 -14.06 2.73 -9.09
N THR A 2 -12.85 2.49 -9.61
CA THR A 2 -12.43 1.15 -10.04
C THR A 2 -11.93 0.31 -8.86
N VAL A 3 -11.74 -1.00 -9.05
CA VAL A 3 -11.18 -1.88 -8.02
C VAL A 3 -9.74 -1.48 -7.69
N GLU A 4 -8.97 -1.09 -8.70
CA GLU A 4 -7.59 -0.60 -8.57
C GLU A 4 -7.57 0.68 -7.74
N GLN A 5 -8.42 1.65 -8.06
CA GLN A 5 -8.50 2.89 -7.28
C GLN A 5 -8.86 2.60 -5.81
N ARG A 6 -9.80 1.67 -5.57
CA ARG A 6 -10.16 1.24 -4.21
C ARG A 6 -8.98 0.59 -3.49
N ALA A 7 -8.19 -0.25 -4.17
CA ALA A 7 -7.01 -0.88 -3.59
C ALA A 7 -5.96 0.16 -3.19
N VAL A 8 -5.68 1.14 -4.06
CA VAL A 8 -4.76 2.24 -3.76
C VAL A 8 -5.26 3.07 -2.57
N ASP A 9 -6.53 3.47 -2.56
CA ASP A 9 -7.11 4.24 -1.45
C ASP A 9 -7.07 3.43 -0.14
N THR A 10 -7.26 2.12 -0.22
CA THR A 10 -7.14 1.22 0.93
C THR A 10 -5.70 1.21 1.48
N ILE A 11 -4.68 1.17 0.61
CA ILE A 11 -3.27 1.27 1.04
C ILE A 11 -3.02 2.59 1.77
N ARG A 12 -3.53 3.72 1.26
CA ARG A 12 -3.39 5.04 1.88
C ARG A 12 -3.99 5.07 3.28
N VAL A 13 -5.24 4.64 3.42
CA VAL A 13 -5.98 4.69 4.68
C VAL A 13 -5.38 3.74 5.71
N LEU A 14 -5.07 2.50 5.33
CA LEU A 14 -4.42 1.55 6.25
C LEU A 14 -3.06 2.06 6.75
N SER A 15 -2.27 2.70 5.88
CA SER A 15 -1.00 3.30 6.27
C SER A 15 -1.20 4.45 7.27
N MET A 16 -2.18 5.32 7.02
CA MET A 16 -2.52 6.43 7.90
C MET A 16 -3.01 5.93 9.27
N ASP A 17 -3.92 4.97 9.28
CA ASP A 17 -4.53 4.41 10.49
C ASP A 17 -3.49 3.68 11.37
N ALA A 18 -2.60 2.89 10.75
CA ALA A 18 -1.55 2.18 11.47
C ALA A 18 -0.60 3.16 12.17
N ILE A 19 -0.21 4.24 11.50
CA ILE A 19 0.70 5.26 12.05
C ILE A 19 0.01 6.10 13.13
N GLN A 20 -1.27 6.47 12.92
CA GLN A 20 -2.07 7.14 13.95
C GLN A 20 -2.19 6.26 15.21
N LYS A 21 -2.51 4.97 15.04
CA LYS A 21 -2.61 4.02 16.16
C LYS A 21 -1.29 3.85 16.91
N ALA A 22 -0.15 3.90 16.21
CA ALA A 22 1.17 3.83 16.83
C ALA A 22 1.62 5.16 17.48
N ASN A 23 0.90 6.27 17.23
CA ASN A 23 1.28 7.63 17.63
C ASN A 23 2.73 7.99 17.24
N SER A 24 3.23 7.39 16.15
CA SER A 24 4.61 7.52 15.68
C SER A 24 4.74 6.99 14.25
N GLY A 25 5.47 7.70 13.39
CA GLY A 25 5.77 7.29 12.02
C GLY A 25 5.63 8.41 10.98
N HIS A 26 5.76 8.05 9.70
CA HIS A 26 5.75 8.98 8.57
C HIS A 26 4.66 8.60 7.55
N PRO A 27 3.44 9.13 7.64
CA PRO A 27 2.33 8.69 6.77
C PRO A 27 2.42 9.26 5.35
N GLY A 28 3.12 10.38 5.17
CA GLY A 28 3.19 11.08 3.88
C GLY A 28 3.75 10.24 2.73
N MET A 29 4.88 9.54 2.96
CA MET A 29 5.51 8.73 1.91
C MET A 29 4.65 7.49 1.53
N PRO A 30 4.16 6.67 2.48
CA PRO A 30 3.24 5.57 2.16
C PRO A 30 2.00 6.02 1.37
N MET A 31 1.39 7.17 1.73
CA MET A 31 0.24 7.67 1.00
C MET A 31 0.57 8.18 -0.40
N GLY A 32 1.70 8.88 -0.56
CA GLY A 32 2.16 9.44 -1.83
C GLY A 32 2.67 8.37 -2.81
N MET A 33 3.20 7.26 -2.30
CA MET A 33 3.71 6.14 -3.11
C MET A 33 2.68 5.04 -3.36
N ALA A 34 1.44 5.18 -2.87
CA ALA A 34 0.44 4.12 -2.95
C ALA A 34 0.14 3.66 -4.39
N ASP A 35 0.05 4.57 -5.36
CA ASP A 35 -0.19 4.20 -6.77
C ASP A 35 0.98 3.41 -7.35
N ILE A 36 2.22 3.85 -7.07
CA ILE A 36 3.44 3.20 -7.54
C ILE A 36 3.59 1.82 -6.91
N GLY A 37 3.38 1.73 -5.59
CA GLY A 37 3.41 0.47 -4.85
C GLY A 37 2.39 -0.53 -5.40
N PHE A 38 1.15 -0.08 -5.64
CA PHE A 38 0.12 -0.92 -6.26
C PHE A 38 0.55 -1.43 -7.64
N VAL A 39 1.06 -0.56 -8.51
CA VAL A 39 1.47 -0.94 -9.87
C VAL A 39 2.61 -1.95 -9.85
N ILE A 40 3.66 -1.73 -9.05
CA ILE A 40 4.79 -2.67 -8.93
C ILE A 40 4.29 -4.04 -8.47
N TRP A 41 3.54 -4.08 -7.37
CA TRP A 41 3.11 -5.33 -6.74
C TRP A 41 2.05 -6.09 -7.54
N SER A 42 1.13 -5.39 -8.21
CA SER A 42 0.02 -6.04 -8.94
C SER A 42 0.33 -6.37 -10.39
N LYS A 43 1.31 -5.71 -11.02
CA LYS A 43 1.57 -5.86 -12.46
C LYS A 43 2.95 -6.39 -12.82
N PHE A 44 3.96 -6.18 -11.98
CA PHE A 44 5.35 -6.43 -12.35
C PHE A 44 6.08 -7.41 -11.44
N LEU A 45 5.74 -7.43 -10.15
CA LEU A 45 6.35 -8.32 -9.19
C LEU A 45 5.86 -9.77 -9.42
N ASN A 46 6.78 -10.68 -9.73
CA ASN A 46 6.52 -12.11 -9.83
C ASN A 46 7.01 -12.81 -8.56
N VAL A 47 6.15 -12.85 -7.55
CA VAL A 47 6.44 -13.47 -6.25
C VAL A 47 5.27 -14.37 -5.86
N ASP A 48 5.57 -15.51 -5.24
CA ASP A 48 4.57 -16.31 -4.54
C ASP A 48 4.51 -15.82 -3.08
N PRO A 49 3.41 -15.19 -2.64
CA PRO A 49 3.27 -14.74 -1.25
C PRO A 49 3.33 -15.90 -0.23
N ALA A 50 3.10 -17.14 -0.64
CA ALA A 50 3.19 -18.33 0.22
C ALA A 50 4.62 -18.92 0.29
N ALA A 51 5.51 -18.54 -0.64
CA ALA A 51 6.89 -19.01 -0.71
C ALA A 51 7.88 -17.83 -0.92
N PRO A 52 8.12 -17.00 0.11
CA PRO A 52 8.87 -15.74 -0.01
C PRO A 52 10.41 -15.88 0.06
N THR A 53 10.94 -17.10 0.11
CA THR A 53 12.38 -17.40 0.29
C THR A 53 13.05 -17.92 -0.96
#